data_AF-A0A3M6QTD3-F1
#
_entry.id   AF-A0A3M6QTD3-F1
#
_cell.length_a   1.000
_cell.length_b   1.000
_cell.length_c   1.000
_cell.angle_alpha   90.00
_cell.angle_beta   90.00
_cell.angle_gamma   90.00
#
_symmetry.space_group_name_H-M   'P 1'
#
loop_
_entity.id
_entity.type
_entity.pdbx_description
1 polymer ?
#
loop_
_entity_poly.entity_id
_entity_poly.type
_entity_poly.pdbx_seq_one_letter_code
_entity_poly.pdbx_strand_id
1 'polypeptide(L)'
;EQRWRIESSYRELKQELLGSELTLRSGTPQTVMQEVWGALLAYNLIRLEMAEVARQEGVAPTELSFTVALNYMRYEWLSLASISPGLLPKHLLRLRQRLGEQLLPKQRRGRQCPRVVKKPPARYPLKQVRAVK
;
A
#
# COMPACT_ATOMS: atom_id res chain seq x y z
N GLU A 1 -4.89 -1.40 -19.09
CA GLU A 1 -4.73 -1.81 -17.67
C GLU A 1 -3.66 -1.04 -16.90
N GLN A 2 -2.55 -0.62 -17.52
CA GLN A 2 -1.45 0.12 -16.87
C GLN A 2 -1.90 1.39 -16.09
N ARG A 3 -2.88 2.14 -16.60
CA ARG A 3 -3.39 3.36 -15.93
C ARG A 3 -3.87 3.11 -14.50
N TRP A 4 -4.64 2.04 -14.28
CA TRP A 4 -5.15 1.72 -12.95
C TRP A 4 -4.04 1.29 -12.00
N ARG A 5 -2.98 0.65 -12.50
CA ARG A 5 -1.80 0.28 -11.68
C ARG A 5 -1.06 1.53 -11.19
N ILE A 6 -1.00 2.57 -12.01
CA ILE A 6 -0.44 3.87 -11.63
C ILE A 6 -1.32 4.52 -10.55
N GLU A 7 -2.65 4.54 -10.73
CA GLU A 7 -3.58 5.09 -9.73
C GLU A 7 -3.51 4.33 -8.39
N SER A 8 -3.41 3.00 -8.43
CA SER A 8 -3.17 2.18 -7.24
C SER A 8 -1.85 2.55 -6.56
N SER A 9 -0.77 2.74 -7.33
CA SER A 9 0.53 3.15 -6.79
C SER A 9 0.48 4.52 -6.11
N TYR A 10 -0.24 5.48 -6.70
CA TYR A 10 -0.45 6.79 -6.05
C TYR A 10 -1.27 6.69 -4.77
N ARG A 11 -2.29 5.81 -4.74
CA ARG A 11 -3.07 5.56 -3.52
C ARG A 11 -2.21 4.94 -2.43
N GLU A 12 -1.37 3.96 -2.77
CA GLU A 12 -0.46 3.32 -1.82
C GLU A 12 0.48 4.33 -1.17
N LEU A 13 1.07 5.23 -1.96
CA LEU A 13 1.93 6.31 -1.46
C LEU A 13 1.16 7.30 -0.58
N LYS A 14 0.03 7.83 -1.08
CA LYS A 14 -0.67 8.95 -0.43
C LYS A 14 -1.53 8.53 0.75
N GLN A 15 -2.00 7.29 0.76
CA GLN A 15 -3.05 6.85 1.67
C GLN A 15 -2.59 5.65 2.50
N GLU A 16 -2.14 4.57 1.87
CA GLU A 16 -1.82 3.34 2.61
C GLU A 16 -0.54 3.49 3.46
N LEU A 17 0.51 4.11 2.91
CA LEU A 17 1.78 4.33 3.62
C LEU A 17 1.62 5.16 4.90
N LEU A 18 0.77 6.20 4.84
CA LEU A 18 0.52 7.13 5.95
C LEU A 18 -0.67 6.72 6.82
N GLY A 19 -1.20 5.50 6.66
CA GLY A 19 -2.32 5.02 7.48
C GLY A 19 -3.63 5.80 7.29
N SER A 20 -3.81 6.43 6.12
CA SER A 20 -4.91 7.35 5.81
C SER A 20 -4.96 8.61 6.68
N GLU A 21 -3.90 8.95 7.41
CA GLU A 21 -3.79 10.25 8.07
C GLU A 21 -3.52 11.36 7.02
N LEU A 22 -4.29 12.45 7.10
CA LEU A 22 -4.26 13.54 6.12
C LEU A 22 -3.18 14.60 6.38
N THR A 23 -2.44 14.49 7.49
CA THR A 23 -1.65 15.62 8.00
C THR A 23 -0.19 15.25 8.21
N LEU A 24 0.68 15.93 7.45
CA LEU A 24 2.08 16.14 7.82
C LEU A 24 2.11 16.89 9.17
N ARG A 25 3.06 16.54 10.04
CA ARG A 25 3.09 17.04 11.44
C ARG A 25 3.92 18.32 11.57
N SER A 26 4.81 18.55 10.63
CA SER A 26 5.72 19.67 10.56
C SER A 26 5.04 21.03 10.44
N GLY A 27 5.58 22.03 11.16
CA GLY A 27 5.08 23.41 11.16
C GLY A 27 5.82 24.38 10.25
N THR A 28 6.94 24.00 9.63
CA THR A 28 7.70 24.87 8.71
C THR A 28 7.81 24.27 7.31
N PRO A 29 7.89 25.08 6.24
CA PRO A 29 8.01 24.57 4.87
C PRO A 29 9.19 23.61 4.66
N GLN A 30 10.32 23.88 5.32
CA GLN A 30 11.53 23.06 5.23
C GLN A 30 11.32 21.67 5.83
N THR A 31 10.73 21.58 7.02
CA THR A 31 10.51 20.27 7.67
C THR A 31 9.35 19.52 7.03
N VAL A 32 8.35 20.22 6.48
CA VAL A 32 7.31 19.63 5.62
C VAL A 32 7.96 18.94 4.40
N MET A 33 8.89 19.61 3.72
CA MET A 33 9.62 19.02 2.59
C MET A 33 10.39 17.78 3.03
N GLN A 34 11.04 17.81 4.19
CA GLN A 34 11.73 16.65 4.76
C GLN A 34 10.78 15.46 5.01
N GLU A 35 9.60 15.70 5.57
CA GLU A 35 8.60 14.64 5.77
C GLU A 35 8.15 14.02 4.45
N VAL A 36 7.92 14.84 3.41
CA VAL A 36 7.58 14.35 2.07
C VAL A 36 8.70 13.49 1.50
N TRP A 37 9.96 13.91 1.63
CA TRP A 37 11.11 13.10 1.22
C TRP A 37 11.20 11.79 1.98
N GLY A 38 10.94 11.81 3.29
CA GLY A 38 10.89 10.60 4.13
C GLY A 38 9.82 9.61 3.65
N ALA A 39 8.61 10.10 3.34
CA ALA A 39 7.54 9.26 2.81
C ALA A 39 7.90 8.66 1.43
N LEU A 40 8.49 9.46 0.53
CA LEU A 40 8.96 8.98 -0.77
C LEU A 40 10.06 7.92 -0.63
N LEU A 41 11.01 8.12 0.30
CA LEU A 41 12.07 7.17 0.56
C LEU A 41 11.49 5.84 1.08
N ALA A 42 10.62 5.90 2.09
CA ALA A 42 9.97 4.72 2.65
C ALA A 42 9.18 3.93 1.58
N TYR A 43 8.39 4.63 0.74
CA TYR A 43 7.67 4.02 -0.36
C TYR A 43 8.61 3.26 -1.31
N ASN A 44 9.69 3.91 -1.74
CA ASN A 44 10.64 3.32 -2.70
C ASN A 44 11.40 2.13 -2.10
N LEU A 45 11.77 2.18 -0.81
CA LEU A 45 12.39 1.05 -0.13
C LEU A 45 11.47 -0.18 -0.09
N ILE A 46 10.19 0.03 0.24
CA ILE A 46 9.22 -1.07 0.22
C ILE A 46 9.09 -1.65 -1.19
N ARG A 47 9.00 -0.78 -2.20
CA ARG A 47 8.92 -1.20 -3.61
C ARG A 47 10.15 -1.95 -4.09
N LEU A 48 11.34 -1.55 -3.65
CA LEU A 48 12.59 -2.22 -3.96
C LEU A 48 12.58 -3.65 -3.43
N GLU A 49 12.21 -3.84 -2.16
CA GLU A 49 12.13 -5.16 -1.55
C GLU A 49 11.06 -6.04 -2.22
N MET A 50 9.90 -5.47 -2.56
CA MET A 50 8.89 -6.18 -3.36
C MET A 50 9.45 -6.62 -4.72
N ALA A 51 10.25 -5.78 -5.39
CA ALA A 51 10.87 -6.12 -6.66
C ALA A 51 11.89 -7.26 -6.52
N GLU A 52 12.68 -7.27 -5.44
CA GLU A 52 13.62 -8.36 -5.16
C GLU A 52 12.90 -9.68 -4.88
N VAL A 53 11.82 -9.66 -4.08
CA VAL A 53 10.99 -10.85 -3.84
C VAL A 53 10.38 -11.35 -5.14
N ALA A 54 9.82 -10.44 -5.95
CA ALA A 54 9.22 -10.80 -7.23
C ALA A 54 10.24 -11.42 -8.19
N ARG A 55 11.49 -10.91 -8.19
CA ARG A 55 12.60 -11.47 -8.95
C ARG A 55 12.97 -12.88 -8.48
N GLN A 56 12.93 -13.15 -7.17
CA GLN A 56 13.20 -14.47 -6.59
C GLN A 56 12.10 -15.49 -6.93
N GLU A 57 10.83 -15.06 -6.90
CA GLU A 57 9.68 -15.91 -7.19
C GLU A 57 9.36 -16.03 -8.70
N GLY A 58 10.03 -15.26 -9.56
CA GLY A 58 9.79 -15.27 -11.01
C GLY A 58 8.45 -14.66 -11.42
N VAL A 59 7.93 -13.73 -10.63
CA VAL A 59 6.61 -13.07 -10.81
C VAL A 59 6.76 -11.58 -11.07
N ALA A 60 5.68 -10.93 -11.50
CA ALA A 60 5.71 -9.48 -11.64
C ALA A 60 5.60 -8.80 -10.26
N PRO A 61 6.32 -7.69 -9.97
CA PRO A 61 6.20 -6.96 -8.69
C PRO A 61 4.79 -6.47 -8.37
N THR A 62 3.93 -6.33 -9.40
CA THR A 62 2.52 -5.97 -9.26
C THR A 62 1.64 -7.09 -8.72
N GLU A 63 2.16 -8.32 -8.62
CA GLU A 63 1.48 -9.47 -8.02
C GLU A 63 1.74 -9.57 -6.51
N LEU A 64 2.50 -8.65 -5.93
CA LEU A 64 2.64 -8.50 -4.49
C LEU A 64 1.78 -7.35 -3.99
N SER A 65 1.15 -7.53 -2.82
CA SER A 65 0.37 -6.48 -2.17
C SER A 65 1.29 -5.51 -1.41
N PHE A 66 1.21 -4.22 -1.75
CA PHE A 66 1.97 -3.18 -1.05
C PHE A 66 1.60 -3.10 0.44
N THR A 67 0.30 -3.15 0.78
CA THR A 67 -0.16 -3.07 2.17
C THR A 67 0.36 -4.24 3.01
N VAL A 68 0.45 -5.42 2.41
CA VAL A 68 1.02 -6.61 3.07
C VAL A 68 2.52 -6.42 3.29
N ALA A 69 3.26 -6.02 2.24
CA ALA A 69 4.69 -5.73 2.34
C ALA A 69 5.00 -4.68 3.41
N LEU A 70 4.24 -3.58 3.44
CA LEU A 70 4.33 -2.52 4.44
C LEU A 70 4.13 -3.05 5.87
N ASN A 71 3.10 -3.86 6.11
CA ASN A 71 2.81 -4.40 7.44
C ASN A 71 3.91 -5.36 7.91
N TYR A 72 4.43 -6.21 7.02
CA TYR A 72 5.55 -7.09 7.33
C TYR A 72 6.81 -6.30 7.68
N MET A 73 7.15 -5.28 6.89
CA MET A 73 8.30 -4.43 7.19
C MET A 73 8.15 -3.70 8.52
N ARG A 74 6.96 -3.19 8.85
CA ARG A 74 6.70 -2.56 10.15
C ARG A 74 6.91 -3.54 11.31
N TYR A 75 6.42 -4.78 11.18
CA TYR A 75 6.57 -5.80 12.21
C TYR A 75 8.03 -6.24 12.39
N GLU A 76 8.75 -6.46 11.29
CA GLU A 76 10.16 -6.83 11.33
C GLU A 76 11.01 -5.67 11.87
N TRP A 77 10.73 -4.42 11.50
CA TRP A 77 11.44 -3.25 12.04
C TRP A 77 11.31 -3.13 13.56
N LEU A 78 10.09 -3.35 14.09
CA LEU A 78 9.87 -3.38 15.53
C LEU A 78 10.69 -4.49 16.20
N SER A 79 10.80 -5.64 15.53
CA SER A 79 11.58 -6.78 16.04
C SER A 79 13.09 -6.52 15.97
N LEU A 80 13.58 -5.86 14.92
CA LEU A 80 15.00 -5.53 14.72
C LEU A 80 15.58 -4.62 15.79
N ALA A 81 14.75 -3.76 16.41
CA ALA A 81 15.17 -2.91 17.53
C ALA A 81 15.73 -3.71 18.73
N SER A 82 15.36 -4.99 18.85
CA SER A 82 15.73 -5.87 19.96
C SER A 82 16.81 -6.90 19.59
N ILE A 83 17.38 -6.84 18.39
CA ILE A 83 18.22 -7.91 17.83
C ILE A 83 19.63 -7.36 17.52
N SER A 84 20.64 -8.23 17.65
CA SER A 84 22.01 -7.90 17.25
C SER A 84 22.09 -7.55 15.75
N PRO A 85 22.79 -6.47 15.36
CA PRO A 85 22.96 -6.09 13.96
C PRO A 85 23.53 -7.20 13.06
N GLY A 86 24.33 -8.12 13.61
CA GLY A 86 24.88 -9.25 12.85
C GLY A 86 23.83 -10.25 12.33
N LEU A 87 22.61 -10.21 12.86
CA LEU A 87 21.51 -11.06 12.43
C LEU A 87 20.64 -10.42 11.33
N LEU A 88 20.83 -9.12 11.03
CA LEU A 88 20.05 -8.39 10.03
C LEU A 88 19.89 -9.14 8.69
N PRO A 89 20.96 -9.71 8.08
CA PRO A 89 20.83 -10.41 6.80
C PRO A 89 19.89 -11.62 6.88
N LYS A 90 19.91 -12.36 7.98
CA LYS A 90 19.04 -13.53 8.19
C LYS A 90 17.57 -13.11 8.33
N HIS A 91 17.30 -12.00 8.99
CA HIS A 91 15.96 -11.44 9.12
C HIS A 91 15.42 -10.95 7.78
N LEU A 92 16.23 -10.23 7.01
CA LEU A 92 15.86 -9.78 5.66
C LEU A 92 15.53 -10.95 4.74
N LEU A 93 16.34 -12.02 4.76
CA LEU A 93 16.06 -13.23 3.99
C LEU A 93 14.72 -13.87 4.39
N ARG A 94 14.44 -13.98 5.69
CA ARG A 94 13.18 -14.51 6.20
C ARG A 94 11.98 -13.64 5.81
N LEU A 95 12.14 -12.32 5.87
CA LEU A 95 11.11 -11.37 5.43
C LEU A 95 10.78 -11.60 3.96
N ARG A 96 11.80 -11.70 3.09
CA ARG A 96 11.62 -11.93 1.65
C ARG A 96 10.89 -13.24 1.36
N GLN A 97 11.29 -14.33 2.03
CA GLN A 97 10.62 -15.64 1.92
C GLN A 97 9.14 -15.55 2.30
N ARG A 98 8.81 -14.93 3.45
CA ARG A 98 7.42 -14.77 3.90
C ARG A 98 6.59 -13.92 2.94
N LEU A 99 7.18 -12.88 2.34
CA LEU A 99 6.50 -12.10 1.31
C LEU A 99 6.28 -12.90 0.03
N GLY A 100 7.23 -13.76 -0.35
CA GLY A 100 7.10 -14.67 -1.48
C GLY A 100 5.97 -15.69 -1.33
N GLU A 101 5.64 -16.10 -0.11
CA GLU A 101 4.48 -16.97 0.16
C GLU A 101 3.12 -16.27 -0.03
N GLN A 102 3.10 -14.93 -0.07
CA GLN A 102 1.87 -14.11 -0.08
C GLN A 102 1.57 -13.47 -1.43
N LEU A 103 1.89 -14.19 -2.51
CA LEU A 103 1.51 -13.78 -3.86
C LEU A 103 0.01 -13.55 -3.94
N LEU A 104 -0.37 -12.41 -4.53
CA LEU A 104 -1.75 -12.16 -4.85
C LEU A 104 -2.22 -13.23 -5.83
N PRO A 105 -3.46 -13.72 -5.70
CA PRO A 105 -4.03 -14.57 -6.72
C PRO A 105 -3.95 -13.85 -8.07
N LYS A 106 -3.53 -14.57 -9.12
CA LYS A 106 -3.47 -14.05 -10.50
C LYS A 106 -4.76 -13.27 -10.79
N GLN A 107 -4.59 -12.04 -11.26
CA GLN A 107 -5.63 -11.01 -11.30
C GLN A 107 -7.05 -11.56 -11.53
N ARG A 108 -8.00 -11.17 -10.66
CA ARG A 108 -9.43 -11.44 -10.88
C ARG A 108 -9.82 -10.89 -12.26
N ARG A 109 -10.37 -11.76 -13.12
CA ARG A 109 -10.75 -11.46 -14.51
C ARG A 109 -11.36 -10.06 -14.67
N GLY A 110 -10.74 -9.26 -15.55
CA GLY A 110 -11.31 -8.12 -16.27
C GLY A 110 -12.29 -7.22 -15.51
N ARG A 111 -11.88 -6.59 -14.40
CA ARG A 111 -12.72 -5.57 -13.75
C ARG A 111 -12.83 -4.34 -14.64
N GLN A 112 -13.95 -4.21 -15.35
CA GLN A 112 -14.29 -3.00 -16.10
C GLN A 112 -15.05 -2.04 -15.19
N CYS A 113 -14.44 -0.89 -14.89
CA CYS A 113 -15.08 0.21 -14.17
C CYS A 113 -15.19 1.41 -15.12
N PRO A 114 -16.13 1.38 -16.09
CA PRO A 114 -16.38 2.53 -16.94
C PRO A 114 -16.71 3.75 -16.08
N ARG A 115 -16.23 4.93 -16.47
CA ARG A 115 -16.46 6.19 -15.74
C ARG A 115 -17.88 6.69 -16.03
N VAL A 116 -18.85 5.93 -15.57
CA VAL A 116 -20.28 6.18 -15.73
C VAL A 116 -20.93 6.32 -14.38
N VAL A 117 -21.91 7.21 -14.32
CA VAL A 117 -22.73 7.38 -13.13
C VAL A 117 -23.61 6.14 -12.97
N LYS A 118 -23.39 5.37 -11.90
CA LYS A 118 -24.20 4.15 -11.63
C LYS A 118 -25.69 4.45 -11.47
N LYS A 119 -26.02 5.60 -10.89
CA LYS A 119 -27.39 6.11 -10.75
C LYS A 119 -27.34 7.64 -10.76
N PRO A 120 -28.13 8.32 -11.61
CA PRO A 120 -28.17 9.78 -11.59
C PRO A 120 -28.57 10.29 -10.20
N PRO A 121 -28.01 11.42 -9.74
CA PRO A 121 -28.42 12.02 -8.47
C PRO A 121 -29.91 12.35 -8.52
N ALA A 122 -30.65 12.01 -7.46
CA ALA A 122 -32.06 12.35 -7.37
C ALA A 122 -32.21 13.86 -7.21
N ARG A 123 -33.11 14.48 -8.01
CA ARG A 123 -33.39 15.93 -7.94
C ARG A 123 -34.01 16.35 -6.61
N TYR A 124 -34.71 15.43 -5.94
CA TYR A 124 -35.40 15.66 -4.68
C TYR A 124 -35.08 14.55 -3.67
N PRO A 125 -35.05 14.85 -2.35
CA PRO A 125 -34.85 13.84 -1.32
C PRO A 125 -35.96 12.79 -1.37
N LEU A 126 -35.57 11.52 -1.18
CA LEU A 126 -36.53 10.42 -1.08
C LEU A 126 -37.19 10.46 0.29
N LYS A 127 -38.54 10.45 0.31
CA LYS A 127 -39.31 10.31 1.54
C LYS A 127 -39.05 8.92 2.12
N GLN A 128 -38.41 8.84 3.29
CA GLN A 128 -38.28 7.58 4.01
C GLN A 128 -39.65 7.20 4.57
N VAL A 129 -40.22 6.10 4.10
CA VAL A 129 -41.39 5.50 4.73
C VAL A 129 -40.88 4.83 6.01
N ARG A 130 -41.26 5.35 7.17
CA ARG A 130 -41.02 4.64 8.44
C ARG A 130 -41.83 3.35 8.38
N ALA A 131 -41.16 2.20 8.50
CA ALA A 131 -41.86 0.94 8.72
C ALA A 131 -42.71 1.13 10.00
N VAL A 132 -44.02 0.94 9.88
CA VAL A 132 -44.90 0.85 11.03
C VAL A 132 -44.44 -0.37 11.81
N LYS A 133 -44.10 -0.18 13.09
CA LYS A 133 -43.70 -1.25 14.00
C LYS A 133 -44.84 -2.24 14.20
#